data_AF-U6GBD3-F1
#
_entry.id   AF-U6GBD3-F1
#
_cell.length_a   1.000
_cell.length_b   1.000
_cell.length_c   1.000
_cell.angle_alpha   90.00
_cell.angle_beta   90.00
_cell.angle_gamma   90.00
#
_symmetry.space_group_name_H-M   'P 1'
#
loop_
_entity.id
_entity.type
_entity.pdbx_description
1 polymer ?
#
loop_
_entity_poly.entity_id
_entity_poly.type
_entity_poly.pdbx_seq_one_letter_code
_entity_poly.pdbx_strand_id
1 'polypeptide(L)'
;GDDFSVLRFPVERFLSNRPTKVALLAAASTQRRFGLGPVDEMPVQSCGAHPMARIYSPEEVVRRMKLDEPPCFGPIDDSIKEHNMFVTEHKELMSKVGEDMKSRPHKSLRLAFIQWNALMVKPNTFQLLAPFLNEEKGFKADEVDVVTIVLQENMKLDSRREKSFLTNLQFVLNLLSTTANWGYPSIAYLGNIRGTQAKTILTPNTQTLIYVMRETHQPTHVCNAEQSIHGGEKGFIGAVFDFPSMGKLAVVGAHLKGWKAKQFEHIFPDLLKNCGSPELGLDSFPLGVVFGADFNEHLHSESLSHLYKTALEDTSQYPAFARVQAASADEPDNIKMTKLLTEALTEPLDIIDSTYEPLLWVVCEDRLVA
;
A
#
# COMPACT_ATOMS: atom_id res chain seq x y z
N GLY A 1 34.08 30.06 -3.54
CA GLY A 1 33.75 29.53 -2.20
C GLY A 1 32.37 30.03 -1.95
N ASP A 2 31.38 29.22 -2.29
CA ASP A 2 29.97 29.57 -2.19
C ASP A 2 29.26 28.42 -1.50
N ASP A 3 28.53 28.82 -0.47
CA ASP A 3 27.97 28.02 0.59
C ASP A 3 26.72 27.30 0.10
N PHE A 4 26.87 26.05 -0.36
CA PHE A 4 25.79 25.12 -0.70
C PHE A 4 25.17 24.44 0.54
N SER A 5 25.40 24.98 1.74
CA SER A 5 24.84 24.43 2.96
C SER A 5 23.45 25.03 3.25
N VAL A 6 22.50 24.14 3.60
CA VAL A 6 21.20 24.44 4.22
C VAL A 6 20.00 24.71 3.28
N LEU A 7 19.67 23.76 2.40
CA LEU A 7 18.27 23.56 1.97
C LEU A 7 17.46 22.96 3.15
N ARG A 8 17.06 23.80 4.11
CA ARG A 8 16.03 23.45 5.11
C ARG A 8 14.69 23.42 4.39
N PHE A 9 14.00 22.28 4.43
CA PHE A 9 12.60 22.21 3.98
C PHE A 9 11.76 23.19 4.81
N PRO A 10 11.01 24.11 4.18
CA PRO A 10 10.20 25.09 4.90
C PRO A 10 9.20 24.45 5.88
N VAL A 11 8.65 23.27 5.54
CA VAL A 11 7.76 22.48 6.41
C VAL A 11 8.45 22.05 7.70
N GLU A 12 9.61 21.41 7.61
CA GLU A 12 10.33 20.90 8.79
C GLU A 12 10.75 22.04 9.73
N ARG A 13 11.10 23.21 9.16
CA ARG A 13 11.40 24.42 9.93
C ARG A 13 10.15 24.99 10.60
N PHE A 14 9.02 25.04 9.88
CA PHE A 14 7.74 25.47 10.45
C PHE A 14 7.33 24.58 11.63
N LEU A 15 7.41 23.26 11.47
CA LEU A 15 7.09 22.29 12.51
C LEU A 15 8.04 22.34 13.71
N SER A 16 9.32 22.65 13.47
CA SER A 16 10.29 22.85 14.56
C SER A 16 9.90 24.00 15.49
N ASN A 17 9.10 24.97 15.03
CA ASN A 17 8.57 26.05 15.86
C ASN A 17 7.32 25.65 16.68
N ARG A 18 6.90 24.37 16.63
CA ARG A 18 5.78 23.80 17.39
C ARG A 18 4.47 24.60 17.22
N PRO A 19 3.93 24.73 15.99
CA PRO A 19 2.68 25.44 15.74
C PRO A 19 1.50 24.84 16.52
N THR A 20 0.44 25.62 16.73
CA THR A 20 -0.84 25.12 17.27
C THR A 20 -1.57 24.27 16.23
N LYS A 21 -2.54 23.44 16.67
CA LYS A 21 -3.37 22.61 15.76
C LYS A 21 -4.05 23.46 14.68
N VAL A 22 -4.59 24.62 15.07
CA VAL A 22 -5.24 25.56 14.13
C VAL A 22 -4.23 26.10 13.10
N ALA A 23 -3.04 26.51 13.54
CA ALA A 23 -2.01 27.00 12.63
C ALA A 23 -1.47 25.90 11.71
N LEU A 24 -1.36 24.66 12.20
CA LEU A 24 -0.99 23.48 11.42
C LEU A 24 -2.00 23.25 10.28
N LEU A 25 -3.29 23.16 10.61
CA LEU A 25 -4.36 22.87 9.64
C LEU A 25 -4.53 24.01 8.62
N ALA A 26 -4.42 25.27 9.07
CA ALA A 26 -4.44 26.43 8.18
C ALA A 26 -3.22 26.45 7.22
N ALA A 27 -2.05 26.03 7.69
CA ALA A 27 -0.88 25.90 6.83
C ALA A 27 -1.02 24.73 5.84
N ALA A 28 -1.63 23.62 6.25
CA ALA A 28 -1.91 22.47 5.38
C ALA A 28 -2.88 22.83 4.24
N SER A 29 -4.00 23.49 4.55
CA SER A 29 -4.99 23.90 3.55
C SER A 29 -4.49 24.96 2.56
N THR A 30 -3.39 25.65 2.90
CA THR A 30 -2.77 26.68 2.05
C THR A 30 -1.44 26.25 1.42
N GLN A 31 -1.08 24.96 1.47
CA GLN A 31 0.21 24.45 0.97
C GLN A 31 0.54 24.86 -0.47
N ARG A 32 -0.46 24.93 -1.39
CA ARG A 32 -0.25 25.39 -2.79
C ARG A 32 0.33 26.80 -2.83
N ARG A 33 -0.12 27.67 -1.91
CA ARG A 33 0.26 29.09 -1.87
C ARG A 33 1.67 29.31 -1.33
N PHE A 34 2.20 28.38 -0.55
CA PHE A 34 3.50 28.49 0.12
C PHE A 34 4.59 27.56 -0.44
N GLY A 35 4.31 26.79 -1.50
CA GLY A 35 5.29 25.90 -2.12
C GLY A 35 5.75 24.76 -1.19
N LEU A 36 4.85 24.25 -0.34
CA LEU A 36 5.16 23.29 0.73
C LEU A 36 5.03 21.80 0.33
N GLY A 37 4.80 21.49 -0.95
CA GLY A 37 4.69 20.13 -1.48
C GLY A 37 3.59 20.01 -2.54
N PRO A 38 3.47 18.88 -3.27
CA PRO A 38 2.36 18.60 -4.16
C PRO A 38 1.06 18.50 -3.35
N VAL A 39 -0.02 18.93 -3.98
CA VAL A 39 -1.31 19.23 -3.35
C VAL A 39 -2.43 18.51 -4.10
N ASP A 40 -2.08 17.34 -4.61
CA ASP A 40 -3.03 16.45 -5.27
C ASP A 40 -3.82 15.75 -4.17
N GLU A 41 -5.13 15.63 -4.36
CA GLU A 41 -5.98 14.88 -3.43
C GLU A 41 -5.44 13.45 -3.38
N MET A 42 -4.91 13.02 -2.23
CA MET A 42 -4.58 11.61 -2.03
C MET A 42 -5.90 10.88 -1.80
N PRO A 43 -6.32 9.97 -2.69
CA PRO A 43 -7.52 9.18 -2.45
C PRO A 43 -7.29 8.34 -1.19
N VAL A 44 -8.22 8.49 -0.25
CA VAL A 44 -8.18 7.81 1.04
C VAL A 44 -9.29 6.76 1.03
N GLN A 45 -8.91 5.49 1.11
CA GLN A 45 -9.88 4.38 1.13
C GLN A 45 -9.71 3.56 2.41
N SER A 46 -10.83 3.27 3.06
CA SER A 46 -10.89 2.29 4.13
C SER A 46 -11.03 0.89 3.53
N CYS A 47 -10.24 -0.08 4.00
CA CYS A 47 -10.39 -1.48 3.59
C CYS A 47 -11.66 -2.15 4.18
N GLY A 48 -12.57 -1.39 4.82
CA GLY A 48 -13.79 -1.91 5.44
C GLY A 48 -13.55 -2.68 6.75
N ALA A 49 -14.63 -3.24 7.31
CA ALA A 49 -14.61 -3.96 8.60
C ALA A 49 -14.17 -5.43 8.49
N HIS A 50 -13.90 -5.93 7.28
CA HIS A 50 -13.62 -7.35 7.02
C HIS A 50 -12.30 -7.56 6.25
N PRO A 51 -11.14 -7.39 6.89
CA PRO A 51 -9.86 -7.67 6.26
C PRO A 51 -9.59 -9.18 6.33
N MET A 52 -10.32 -10.00 5.56
CA MET A 52 -9.94 -11.40 5.39
C MET A 52 -9.32 -11.59 4.01
N ALA A 53 -7.99 -11.58 3.96
CA ALA A 53 -7.24 -12.25 2.92
C ALA A 53 -6.23 -13.17 3.60
N ARG A 54 -6.60 -14.44 3.78
CA ARG A 54 -5.65 -15.50 4.10
C ARG A 54 -5.09 -15.99 2.78
N ILE A 55 -3.83 -15.67 2.51
CA ILE A 55 -3.09 -16.26 1.39
C ILE A 55 -2.48 -17.55 1.92
N TYR A 56 -2.78 -18.67 1.28
CA TYR A 56 -2.30 -20.00 1.67
C TYR A 56 -0.85 -20.20 1.24
N SER A 57 -0.11 -21.06 1.93
CA SER A 57 1.19 -21.51 1.43
C SER A 57 0.97 -22.45 0.23
N PRO A 58 1.80 -22.37 -0.83
CA PRO A 58 1.70 -23.28 -1.97
C PRO A 58 1.75 -24.76 -1.56
N GLU A 59 2.51 -25.10 -0.51
CA GLU A 59 2.59 -26.47 0.03
C GLU A 59 1.30 -26.90 0.72
N GLU A 60 0.59 -25.97 1.39
CA GLU A 60 -0.69 -26.26 2.02
C GLU A 60 -1.77 -26.54 0.96
N VAL A 61 -1.75 -25.79 -0.15
CA VAL A 61 -2.64 -26.01 -1.31
C VAL A 61 -2.33 -27.34 -2.00
N VAL A 62 -1.07 -27.62 -2.30
CA VAL A 62 -0.59 -28.88 -2.90
C VAL A 62 -1.02 -30.09 -2.08
N ARG A 63 -0.80 -30.05 -0.76
CA ARG A 63 -1.11 -31.17 0.13
C ARG A 63 -2.62 -31.43 0.24
N ARG A 64 -3.44 -30.37 0.27
CA ARG A 64 -4.90 -30.50 0.41
C ARG A 64 -5.57 -30.90 -0.90
N MET A 65 -5.10 -30.36 -2.03
CA MET A 65 -5.64 -30.63 -3.35
C MET A 65 -4.99 -31.82 -4.07
N LYS A 66 -3.96 -32.44 -3.47
CA LYS A 66 -3.18 -33.53 -4.07
C LYS A 66 -2.61 -33.15 -5.45
N LEU A 67 -2.10 -31.93 -5.55
CA LEU A 67 -1.41 -31.47 -6.75
C LEU A 67 0.02 -32.00 -6.75
N ASP A 68 0.60 -32.18 -7.93
CA ASP A 68 2.00 -32.62 -8.05
C ASP A 68 3.01 -31.44 -7.93
N GLU A 69 2.55 -30.20 -8.15
CA GLU A 69 3.36 -28.98 -8.10
C GLU A 69 2.59 -27.79 -7.48
N PRO A 70 3.28 -26.79 -6.87
CA PRO A 70 2.64 -25.59 -6.33
C PRO A 70 1.90 -24.81 -7.42
N PRO A 71 0.67 -24.32 -7.14
CA PRO A 71 -0.06 -23.52 -8.11
C PRO A 71 0.75 -22.27 -8.44
N CYS A 72 1.14 -22.14 -9.70
CA CYS A 72 1.46 -20.83 -10.24
C CYS A 72 0.13 -20.10 -10.41
N PHE A 73 0.05 -18.81 -10.05
CA PHE A 73 -1.14 -17.99 -10.34
C PHE A 73 -1.39 -18.03 -11.85
N GLY A 74 -2.32 -18.91 -12.22
CA GLY A 74 -2.54 -19.37 -13.57
C GLY A 74 -3.61 -18.56 -14.28
N PRO A 75 -4.02 -19.03 -15.47
CA PRO A 75 -5.17 -18.51 -16.22
C PRO A 75 -6.41 -18.25 -15.34
N ILE A 76 -7.34 -17.42 -15.81
CA ILE A 76 -8.59 -17.06 -15.11
C ILE A 76 -9.36 -18.29 -14.59
N ASP A 77 -9.35 -19.40 -15.33
CA ASP A 77 -9.96 -20.66 -14.91
C ASP A 77 -9.41 -21.19 -13.57
N ASP A 78 -8.12 -20.96 -13.30
CA ASP A 78 -7.48 -21.38 -12.07
C ASP A 78 -7.79 -20.41 -10.92
N SER A 79 -7.95 -19.12 -11.20
CA SER A 79 -8.45 -18.13 -10.22
C SER A 79 -9.92 -18.40 -9.84
N ILE A 80 -10.75 -18.83 -10.79
CA ILE A 80 -12.14 -19.23 -10.55
C ILE A 80 -12.19 -20.53 -9.72
N LYS A 81 -11.32 -21.50 -10.01
CA LYS A 81 -11.20 -22.72 -9.18
C LYS A 81 -10.74 -22.41 -7.77
N GLU A 82 -9.75 -21.53 -7.60
CA GLU A 82 -9.30 -21.08 -6.28
C GLU A 82 -10.43 -20.38 -5.52
N HIS A 83 -11.12 -19.43 -6.15
CA HIS A 83 -12.27 -18.75 -5.55
C HIS A 83 -13.34 -19.77 -5.11
N ASN A 84 -13.72 -20.71 -5.97
CA ASN A 84 -14.73 -21.71 -5.66
C ASN A 84 -14.31 -22.64 -4.52
N MET A 85 -13.04 -23.05 -4.48
CA MET A 85 -12.54 -23.87 -3.39
C MET A 85 -12.59 -23.12 -2.05
N PHE A 86 -12.20 -21.84 -2.01
CA PHE A 86 -12.12 -21.08 -0.75
C PHE A 86 -13.46 -20.53 -0.27
N VAL A 87 -14.30 -20.06 -1.19
CA VAL A 87 -15.57 -19.39 -0.87
C VAL A 87 -16.75 -20.36 -0.86
N THR A 88 -16.75 -21.33 -1.77
CA THR A 88 -17.91 -22.20 -2.01
C THR A 88 -17.76 -23.56 -1.33
N GLU A 89 -16.64 -24.25 -1.54
CA GLU A 89 -16.43 -25.63 -1.04
C GLU A 89 -16.01 -25.67 0.44
N HIS A 90 -15.21 -24.71 0.89
CA HIS A 90 -14.77 -24.63 2.29
C HIS A 90 -15.59 -23.66 3.15
N LYS A 91 -16.79 -23.28 2.69
CA LYS A 91 -17.69 -22.37 3.41
C LYS A 91 -17.96 -22.81 4.85
N GLU A 92 -18.17 -24.10 5.11
CA GLU A 92 -18.41 -24.61 6.46
C GLU A 92 -17.18 -24.54 7.35
N LEU A 93 -16.00 -24.84 6.81
CA LEU A 93 -14.73 -24.73 7.53
C LEU A 93 -14.40 -23.26 7.85
N MET A 94 -14.58 -22.37 6.88
CA MET A 94 -14.37 -20.93 7.06
C MET A 94 -15.41 -20.32 8.00
N SER A 95 -16.66 -20.80 7.96
CA SER A 95 -17.68 -20.45 8.94
C SER A 95 -17.28 -20.91 10.34
N LYS A 96 -16.78 -22.14 10.50
CA LYS A 96 -16.32 -22.66 11.78
C LYS A 96 -15.09 -21.90 12.31
N VAL A 97 -14.13 -21.56 11.45
CA VAL A 97 -13.01 -20.67 11.81
C VAL A 97 -13.53 -19.29 12.22
N GLY A 98 -14.53 -18.75 11.50
CA GLY A 98 -15.18 -17.49 11.85
C GLY A 98 -15.87 -17.53 13.21
N GLU A 99 -16.62 -18.60 13.52
CA GLU A 99 -17.26 -18.81 14.83
C GLU A 99 -16.22 -19.02 15.95
N ASP A 100 -15.17 -19.80 15.69
CA ASP A 100 -14.05 -19.99 16.62
C ASP A 100 -13.29 -18.69 16.86
N MET A 101 -13.12 -17.85 15.84
CA MET A 101 -12.57 -16.51 15.99
C MET A 101 -13.49 -15.69 16.89
N LYS A 102 -14.77 -15.50 16.53
CA LYS A 102 -15.76 -14.72 17.31
C LYS A 102 -15.85 -15.11 18.79
N SER A 103 -15.59 -16.38 19.12
CA SER A 103 -15.62 -16.89 20.49
C SER A 103 -14.46 -16.40 21.39
N ARG A 104 -13.41 -15.82 20.81
CA ARG A 104 -12.23 -15.34 21.54
C ARG A 104 -12.35 -13.85 21.87
N PRO A 105 -11.88 -13.39 23.04
CA PRO A 105 -11.79 -11.97 23.34
C PRO A 105 -10.83 -11.31 22.34
N HIS A 106 -11.37 -10.49 21.44
CA HIS A 106 -10.59 -9.77 20.43
C HIS A 106 -10.15 -8.42 20.94
N LYS A 107 -8.86 -8.11 20.77
CA LYS A 107 -8.40 -6.73 20.71
C LYS A 107 -8.20 -6.39 19.24
N SER A 108 -8.74 -5.26 18.81
CA SER A 108 -8.58 -4.75 17.45
C SER A 108 -7.35 -3.85 17.37
N LEU A 109 -6.67 -3.88 16.23
CA LEU A 109 -5.60 -2.96 15.88
C LEU A 109 -5.99 -2.24 14.59
N ARG A 110 -6.11 -0.91 14.63
CA ARG A 110 -6.46 -0.11 13.44
C ARG A 110 -5.19 0.44 12.80
N LEU A 111 -4.91 0.02 11.57
CA LEU A 111 -3.72 0.39 10.82
C LEU A 111 -4.06 1.39 9.71
N ALA A 112 -3.35 2.51 9.67
CA ALA A 112 -3.18 3.29 8.44
C ALA A 112 -1.93 2.81 7.71
N PHE A 113 -2.10 2.37 6.47
CA PHE A 113 -1.01 1.97 5.58
C PHE A 113 -0.92 2.96 4.43
N ILE A 114 0.20 3.66 4.30
CA ILE A 114 0.45 4.65 3.24
C ILE A 114 1.55 4.10 2.34
N GLN A 115 1.30 4.03 1.04
CA GLN A 115 2.31 3.66 0.06
C GLN A 115 2.50 4.78 -0.95
N TRP A 116 3.77 5.09 -1.28
CA TRP A 116 4.07 6.14 -2.25
C TRP A 116 5.42 5.93 -2.95
N ASN A 117 5.41 5.85 -4.29
CA ASN A 117 6.61 6.05 -5.08
C ASN A 117 6.96 7.55 -5.16
N ALA A 118 8.02 7.94 -4.45
CA ALA A 118 8.43 9.33 -4.27
C ALA A 118 9.31 9.89 -5.40
N LEU A 119 9.65 9.10 -6.43
CA LEU A 119 10.39 9.54 -7.62
C LEU A 119 11.64 10.39 -7.30
N MET A 120 12.50 9.89 -6.41
CA MET A 120 13.75 10.53 -5.94
C MET A 120 13.56 11.83 -5.14
N VAL A 121 12.35 12.11 -4.65
CA VAL A 121 12.09 13.19 -3.70
C VAL A 121 12.39 12.73 -2.28
N LYS A 122 12.83 13.67 -1.43
CA LYS A 122 12.84 13.52 0.02
C LYS A 122 11.53 14.08 0.56
N PRO A 123 10.51 13.25 0.83
CA PRO A 123 9.23 13.76 1.27
C PRO A 123 9.33 14.43 2.64
N ASN A 124 8.54 15.49 2.83
CA ASN A 124 8.41 16.21 4.09
C ASN A 124 7.21 15.70 4.90
N THR A 125 7.14 16.11 6.16
CA THR A 125 6.15 15.63 7.13
C THR A 125 4.71 15.86 6.65
N PHE A 126 4.43 17.00 6.01
CA PHE A 126 3.09 17.28 5.50
C PHE A 126 2.70 16.38 4.34
N GLN A 127 3.65 16.06 3.45
CA GLN A 127 3.39 15.15 2.33
C GLN A 127 3.05 13.74 2.83
N LEU A 128 3.79 13.21 3.81
CA LEU A 128 3.52 11.87 4.34
C LEU A 128 2.25 11.80 5.18
N LEU A 129 1.88 12.89 5.86
CA LEU A 129 0.69 12.94 6.71
C LEU A 129 -0.48 13.67 6.05
N ALA A 130 -0.44 13.89 4.74
CA ALA A 130 -1.52 14.55 4.00
C ALA A 130 -2.91 13.92 4.27
N PRO A 131 -3.05 12.58 4.37
CA PRO A 131 -4.32 11.95 4.74
C PRO A 131 -4.87 12.35 6.12
N PHE A 132 -4.03 12.79 7.05
CA PHE A 132 -4.45 13.22 8.39
C PHE A 132 -4.62 14.73 8.51
N LEU A 133 -4.13 15.49 7.52
CA LEU A 133 -4.16 16.96 7.51
C LEU A 133 -5.38 17.52 6.77
N ASN A 134 -6.14 16.68 6.08
CA ASN A 134 -7.38 17.05 5.41
C ASN A 134 -8.59 16.64 6.28
N GLU A 135 -9.26 17.62 6.89
CA GLU A 135 -10.41 17.35 7.78
C GLU A 135 -11.68 16.93 7.03
N GLU A 136 -11.79 17.21 5.73
CA GLU A 136 -13.00 16.92 4.94
C GLU A 136 -12.96 15.53 4.30
N LYS A 137 -11.81 15.14 3.75
CA LYS A 137 -11.63 13.89 2.98
C LYS A 137 -10.61 12.91 3.58
N GLY A 138 -9.98 13.28 4.70
CA GLY A 138 -8.93 12.50 5.35
C GLY A 138 -9.41 11.64 6.52
N PHE A 139 -8.46 11.05 7.24
CA PHE A 139 -8.69 10.28 8.47
C PHE A 139 -8.39 11.12 9.71
N LYS A 140 -9.11 10.87 10.79
CA LYS A 140 -8.72 11.42 12.10
C LYS A 140 -7.59 10.58 12.67
N ALA A 141 -6.58 11.23 13.27
CA ALA A 141 -5.49 10.51 13.93
C ALA A 141 -6.01 9.56 15.04
N ASP A 142 -7.16 9.85 15.66
CA ASP A 142 -7.80 9.01 16.68
C ASP A 142 -8.49 7.74 16.14
N GLU A 143 -8.67 7.66 14.82
CA GLU A 143 -9.28 6.49 14.16
C GLU A 143 -8.27 5.35 13.95
N VAL A 144 -6.99 5.58 14.20
CA VAL A 144 -5.92 4.61 13.98
C VAL A 144 -5.01 4.46 15.20
N ASP A 145 -4.44 3.27 15.34
CA ASP A 145 -3.54 2.88 16.42
C ASP A 145 -2.08 2.77 15.94
N VAL A 146 -1.91 2.49 14.65
CA VAL A 146 -0.62 2.32 13.97
C VAL A 146 -0.67 3.06 12.64
N VAL A 147 0.41 3.77 12.32
CA VAL A 147 0.65 4.31 10.97
C VAL A 147 1.93 3.68 10.44
N THR A 148 1.85 3.03 9.28
CA THR A 148 3.00 2.59 8.51
C THR A 148 3.03 3.29 7.16
N ILE A 149 4.22 3.71 6.76
CA ILE A 149 4.44 4.40 5.49
C ILE A 149 5.55 3.66 4.75
N VAL A 150 5.24 3.20 3.55
CA VAL A 150 6.18 2.59 2.62
C VAL A 150 6.46 3.58 1.50
N LEU A 151 7.73 3.87 1.28
CA LEU A 151 8.20 4.70 0.17
C LEU A 151 9.01 3.88 -0.81
N GLN A 152 8.78 4.10 -2.11
CA GLN A 152 9.61 3.61 -3.20
C GLN A 152 10.33 4.77 -3.89
N GLU A 153 11.49 4.48 -4.47
CA GLU A 153 12.37 5.44 -5.15
C GLU A 153 12.72 6.70 -4.36
N ASN A 154 12.58 6.75 -3.04
CA ASN A 154 12.91 7.94 -2.27
C ASN A 154 14.43 8.08 -2.08
N MET A 155 14.89 9.25 -1.68
CA MET A 155 16.28 9.43 -1.24
C MET A 155 16.41 9.25 0.27
N LYS A 156 17.50 8.60 0.71
CA LYS A 156 17.84 8.49 2.14
C LYS A 156 18.04 9.86 2.79
N LEU A 157 17.53 10.02 4.01
CA LEU A 157 17.78 11.20 4.83
C LEU A 157 19.13 11.07 5.53
N ASP A 158 19.84 12.19 5.71
CA ASP A 158 20.98 12.22 6.63
C ASP A 158 20.49 12.16 8.08
N SER A 159 21.34 11.71 9.00
CA SER A 159 20.95 11.43 10.40
C SER A 159 20.34 12.62 11.13
N ARG A 160 20.78 13.85 10.83
CA ARG A 160 20.22 15.05 11.47
C ARG A 160 18.81 15.32 10.97
N ARG A 161 18.59 15.22 9.66
CA ARG A 161 17.26 15.40 9.06
C ARG A 161 16.31 14.28 9.46
N GLU A 162 16.78 13.04 9.48
CA GLU A 162 16.01 11.89 9.92
C GLU A 162 15.44 12.11 11.33
N LYS A 163 16.29 12.49 12.29
CA LYS A 163 15.85 12.76 13.66
C LYS A 163 14.80 13.88 13.72
N SER A 164 15.02 14.98 13.00
CA SER A 164 14.07 16.10 12.94
C SER A 164 12.74 15.67 12.32
N PHE A 165 12.80 14.88 11.25
CA PHE A 165 11.65 14.39 10.51
C PHE A 165 10.79 13.45 11.35
N LEU A 166 11.39 12.45 12.01
CA LEU A 166 10.66 11.55 12.92
C LEU A 166 10.05 12.30 14.11
N THR A 167 10.77 13.28 14.67
CA THR A 167 10.23 14.13 15.75
C THR A 167 9.01 14.92 15.27
N ASN A 168 9.04 15.42 14.04
CA ASN A 168 7.95 16.20 13.46
C ASN A 168 6.75 15.32 13.10
N LEU A 169 6.95 14.11 12.58
CA LEU A 169 5.88 13.12 12.39
C LEU A 169 5.14 12.83 13.70
N GLN A 170 5.88 12.53 14.77
CA GLN A 170 5.31 12.29 16.10
C GLN A 170 4.53 13.51 16.60
N PHE A 171 5.13 14.70 16.47
CA PHE A 171 4.54 15.94 16.92
C PHE A 171 3.22 16.22 16.20
N VAL A 172 3.17 16.09 14.87
CA VAL A 172 1.96 16.34 14.09
C VAL A 172 0.86 15.36 14.47
N LEU A 173 1.16 14.06 14.55
CA LEU A 173 0.18 13.05 14.96
C LEU A 173 -0.36 13.32 16.39
N ASN A 174 0.50 13.69 17.33
CA ASN A 174 0.08 14.08 18.68
C ASN A 174 -0.74 15.36 18.72
N LEU A 175 -0.43 16.34 17.86
CA LEU A 175 -1.16 17.59 17.77
C LEU A 175 -2.56 17.42 17.16
N LEU A 176 -2.72 16.46 16.25
CA LEU A 176 -3.99 16.15 15.59
C LEU A 176 -4.91 15.30 16.48
N SER A 177 -4.34 14.41 17.30
CA SER A 177 -5.07 13.53 18.23
C SER A 177 -5.72 14.28 19.39
N THR A 178 -6.84 13.75 19.86
CA THR A 178 -7.47 14.14 21.13
C THR A 178 -6.62 13.69 22.32
N THR A 179 -6.06 12.48 22.23
CA THR A 179 -5.11 11.94 23.21
C THR A 179 -3.73 11.87 22.56
N ALA A 180 -2.83 12.76 22.99
CA ALA A 180 -1.46 12.86 22.50
C ALA A 180 -0.55 11.76 23.07
N ASN A 181 -0.74 10.53 22.60
CA ASN A 181 0.03 9.35 23.04
C ASN A 181 0.69 8.58 21.88
N TRP A 182 1.02 9.24 20.77
CA TRP A 182 1.84 8.63 19.72
C TRP A 182 3.29 8.50 20.19
N GLY A 183 3.82 7.29 20.13
CA GLY A 183 5.19 6.94 20.49
C GLY A 183 6.22 7.44 19.47
N TYR A 184 7.49 7.10 19.70
CA TYR A 184 8.57 7.51 18.79
C TYR A 184 8.48 6.77 17.45
N PRO A 185 8.48 7.48 16.32
CA PRO A 185 8.53 6.87 14.99
C PRO A 185 9.90 6.25 14.74
N SER A 186 9.90 5.19 13.93
CA SER A 186 11.09 4.52 13.45
C SER A 186 11.13 4.53 11.93
N ILE A 187 12.34 4.41 11.38
CA ILE A 187 12.59 4.37 9.94
C ILE A 187 13.62 3.30 9.62
N ALA A 188 13.35 2.53 8.58
CA ALA A 188 14.25 1.55 8.00
C ALA A 188 14.40 1.83 6.51
N TYR A 189 15.59 1.57 5.97
CA TYR A 189 15.90 1.76 4.55
C TYR A 189 16.36 0.44 3.96
N LEU A 190 16.01 0.20 2.71
CA LEU A 190 16.53 -0.94 1.96
C LEU A 190 18.05 -0.83 1.83
N GLY A 191 18.77 -1.89 2.15
CA GLY A 191 20.23 -2.00 2.00
C GLY A 191 20.75 -2.05 0.55
N ASN A 192 20.20 -1.26 -0.37
CA ASN A 192 20.63 -1.25 -1.77
C ASN A 192 21.89 -0.38 -2.00
N ILE A 193 22.71 -0.79 -2.97
CA ILE A 193 23.96 -0.12 -3.33
C ILE A 193 23.90 0.57 -4.71
N ARG A 194 22.89 0.23 -5.52
CA ARG A 194 22.63 0.80 -6.84
C ARG A 194 21.23 1.38 -6.87
N GLY A 195 21.08 2.49 -7.59
CA GLY A 195 19.81 3.15 -7.83
C GLY A 195 19.51 3.29 -9.32
N THR A 196 18.31 3.76 -9.64
CA THR A 196 17.76 3.85 -11.00
C THR A 196 18.49 4.88 -11.86
N GLN A 197 19.07 5.94 -11.27
CA GLN A 197 19.78 6.98 -12.02
C GLN A 197 21.30 6.91 -11.85
N ALA A 198 22.03 6.82 -12.97
CA ALA A 198 23.48 6.87 -13.02
C ALA A 198 24.09 8.24 -12.62
N LYS A 199 23.27 9.29 -12.48
CA LYS A 199 23.72 10.68 -12.23
C LYS A 199 23.74 11.10 -10.76
N THR A 200 23.16 10.35 -9.83
CA THR A 200 23.25 10.65 -8.39
C THR A 200 24.53 10.05 -7.81
N ILE A 201 25.65 10.75 -8.03
CA ILE A 201 27.03 10.29 -7.77
C ILE A 201 27.33 9.92 -6.30
N LEU A 202 26.43 10.17 -5.33
CA LEU A 202 26.76 9.96 -3.90
C LEU A 202 25.70 9.20 -3.06
N THR A 203 24.46 9.01 -3.51
CA THR A 203 23.48 8.21 -2.75
C THR A 203 22.44 7.62 -3.69
N PRO A 204 22.28 6.29 -3.77
CA PRO A 204 21.23 5.67 -4.57
C PRO A 204 19.84 6.00 -4.01
N ASN A 205 18.82 6.06 -4.88
CA ASN A 205 17.43 5.98 -4.43
C ASN A 205 17.19 4.63 -3.75
N THR A 206 16.21 4.57 -2.85
CA THR A 206 15.99 3.41 -1.98
C THR A 206 14.49 3.17 -1.77
N GLN A 207 14.18 2.14 -1.00
CA GLN A 207 12.86 1.95 -0.41
C GLN A 207 12.96 2.24 1.09
N THR A 208 11.88 2.73 1.69
CA THR A 208 11.86 3.10 3.10
C THR A 208 10.58 2.61 3.76
N LEU A 209 10.72 2.07 4.96
CA LEU A 209 9.59 1.76 5.85
C LEU A 209 9.67 2.69 7.05
N ILE A 210 8.63 3.49 7.25
CA ILE A 210 8.45 4.30 8.45
C ILE A 210 7.27 3.70 9.22
N TYR A 211 7.37 3.63 10.54
CA TYR A 211 6.25 3.23 11.37
C TYR A 211 6.20 4.02 12.67
N VAL A 212 4.99 4.30 13.14
CA VAL A 212 4.71 4.95 14.41
C VAL A 212 3.44 4.35 14.99
N MET A 213 3.44 4.14 16.31
CA MET A 213 2.36 3.46 17.01
C MET A 213 2.00 4.23 18.27
N ARG A 214 0.75 4.10 18.74
CA ARG A 214 0.36 4.63 20.05
C ARG A 214 1.15 3.95 21.16
N GLU A 215 1.40 4.66 22.26
CA GLU A 215 2.10 4.13 23.44
C GLU A 215 1.38 2.92 24.04
N THR A 216 0.04 2.88 23.92
CA THR A 216 -0.79 1.75 24.35
C THR A 216 -0.68 0.51 23.45
N HIS A 217 -0.07 0.65 22.27
CA HIS A 217 0.07 -0.39 21.25
C HIS A 217 1.53 -0.53 20.82
N GLN A 218 2.48 -0.39 21.75
CA GLN A 218 3.88 -0.65 21.42
C GLN A 218 4.14 -2.16 21.28
N PRO A 219 4.83 -2.60 20.21
CA PRO A 219 5.18 -4.00 20.04
C PRO A 219 6.29 -4.37 21.04
N THR A 220 6.26 -5.60 21.54
CA THR A 220 7.35 -6.14 22.37
C THR A 220 8.60 -6.44 21.57
N HIS A 221 8.43 -6.72 20.28
CA HIS A 221 9.53 -6.99 19.37
C HIS A 221 9.18 -6.52 17.95
N VAL A 222 10.19 -5.98 17.26
CA VAL A 222 10.11 -5.64 15.84
C VAL A 222 11.23 -6.38 15.13
N CYS A 223 10.86 -7.24 14.18
CA CYS A 223 11.80 -7.92 13.29
C CYS A 223 11.72 -7.27 11.91
N ASN A 224 12.86 -6.91 11.33
CA ASN A 224 12.92 -6.37 9.97
C ASN A 224 13.42 -7.43 9.00
N ALA A 225 12.83 -7.46 7.82
CA ALA A 225 13.28 -8.29 6.70
C ALA A 225 13.39 -7.42 5.45
N GLU A 226 14.43 -7.61 4.66
CA GLU A 226 14.62 -6.88 3.42
C GLU A 226 15.34 -7.74 2.39
N GLN A 227 15.11 -7.45 1.12
CA GLN A 227 15.87 -8.02 0.02
C GLN A 227 16.01 -7.00 -1.10
N SER A 228 17.24 -6.81 -1.58
CA SER A 228 17.52 -6.05 -2.80
C SER A 228 17.88 -6.98 -3.96
N ILE A 229 17.23 -6.79 -5.10
CA ILE A 229 17.43 -7.60 -6.30
C ILE A 229 18.71 -7.12 -6.99
N HIS A 230 19.75 -7.97 -7.01
CA HIS A 230 21.08 -7.64 -7.55
C HIS A 230 21.71 -6.37 -6.94
N GLY A 231 21.39 -6.07 -5.68
CA GLY A 231 21.85 -4.85 -4.98
C GLY A 231 21.23 -3.55 -5.50
N GLY A 232 20.19 -3.61 -6.34
CA GLY A 232 19.45 -2.47 -6.85
C GLY A 232 18.30 -2.02 -5.95
N GLU A 233 17.60 -0.97 -6.36
CA GLU A 233 16.44 -0.38 -5.67
C GLU A 233 15.18 -1.24 -5.72
N LYS A 234 15.16 -2.26 -6.59
CA LYS A 234 14.07 -3.22 -6.72
C LYS A 234 14.20 -4.33 -5.67
N GLY A 235 13.08 -4.81 -5.15
CA GLY A 235 13.03 -5.77 -4.04
C GLY A 235 11.98 -5.36 -3.02
N PHE A 236 12.19 -5.71 -1.75
CA PHE A 236 11.24 -5.39 -0.68
C PHE A 236 11.93 -4.97 0.62
N ILE A 237 11.19 -4.23 1.44
CA ILE A 237 11.48 -3.94 2.84
C ILE A 237 10.22 -4.23 3.67
N GLY A 238 10.38 -4.89 4.80
CA GLY A 238 9.26 -5.22 5.67
C GLY A 238 9.64 -5.27 7.13
N ALA A 239 8.63 -5.16 7.99
CA ALA A 239 8.74 -5.34 9.42
C ALA A 239 7.61 -6.22 9.94
N VAL A 240 7.92 -7.05 10.93
CA VAL A 240 6.97 -7.86 11.69
C VAL A 240 6.92 -7.31 13.10
N PHE A 241 5.73 -6.90 13.51
CA PHE A 241 5.45 -6.31 14.82
C PHE A 241 4.77 -7.35 15.70
N ASP A 242 5.39 -7.70 16.83
CA ASP A 242 4.81 -8.60 17.81
C ASP A 242 4.08 -7.79 18.89
N PHE A 243 2.74 -7.83 18.88
CA PHE A 243 1.90 -7.07 19.80
C PHE A 243 1.44 -7.94 20.98
N PRO A 244 1.65 -7.47 22.23
CA PRO A 244 1.20 -8.19 23.42
C PRO A 244 -0.28 -8.56 23.37
N SER A 245 -0.56 -9.86 23.52
CA SER A 245 -1.92 -10.42 23.53
C SER A 245 -2.73 -10.19 22.24
N MET A 246 -2.10 -9.78 21.14
CA MET A 246 -2.73 -9.64 19.82
C MET A 246 -2.05 -10.53 18.78
N GLY A 247 -0.74 -10.72 18.89
CA GLY A 247 0.06 -11.54 17.97
C GLY A 247 0.86 -10.70 16.99
N LYS A 248 1.31 -11.33 15.89
CA LYS A 248 2.24 -10.71 14.93
C LYS A 248 1.52 -10.16 13.70
N LEU A 249 1.83 -8.92 13.35
CA LEU A 249 1.43 -8.24 12.10
C LEU A 249 2.66 -8.08 11.21
N ALA A 250 2.61 -8.55 9.96
CA ALA A 250 3.64 -8.25 8.99
C ALA A 250 3.22 -7.08 8.09
N VAL A 251 4.11 -6.10 7.92
CA VAL A 251 3.93 -4.99 6.98
C VAL A 251 5.08 -5.03 5.98
N VAL A 252 4.75 -5.10 4.69
CA VAL A 252 5.69 -5.26 3.60
C VAL A 252 5.48 -4.17 2.57
N GLY A 253 6.58 -3.56 2.17
CA GLY A 253 6.70 -2.63 1.06
C GLY A 253 7.58 -3.22 -0.04
N ALA A 254 7.14 -3.19 -1.30
CA ALA A 254 8.00 -3.60 -2.42
C ALA A 254 8.06 -2.59 -3.57
N HIS A 255 9.12 -2.70 -4.35
CA HIS A 255 9.31 -2.00 -5.61
C HIS A 255 9.76 -3.02 -6.66
N LEU A 256 8.86 -3.34 -7.59
CA LEU A 256 9.02 -4.46 -8.51
C LEU A 256 9.23 -3.97 -9.94
N LYS A 257 9.60 -4.87 -10.85
CA LYS A 257 9.74 -4.60 -12.30
C LYS A 257 8.53 -5.12 -13.10
N GLY A 258 7.34 -5.16 -12.48
CA GLY A 258 6.15 -5.83 -13.00
C GLY A 258 5.84 -7.16 -12.30
N TRP A 259 4.75 -7.80 -12.71
CA TRP A 259 4.13 -8.99 -12.15
C TRP A 259 4.79 -10.26 -12.70
N LYS A 260 6.11 -10.36 -12.53
CA LYS A 260 6.85 -11.59 -12.86
C LYS A 260 7.00 -12.40 -11.59
N ALA A 261 6.49 -13.64 -11.60
CA ALA A 261 6.56 -14.58 -10.46
C ALA A 261 7.93 -14.63 -9.79
N LYS A 262 9.01 -14.63 -10.59
CA LYS A 262 10.42 -14.60 -10.14
C LYS A 262 10.78 -13.48 -9.16
N GLN A 263 10.03 -12.38 -9.16
CA GLN A 263 10.27 -11.26 -8.24
C GLN A 263 9.58 -11.46 -6.88
N PHE A 264 8.54 -12.29 -6.83
CA PHE A 264 7.81 -12.65 -5.61
C PHE A 264 8.37 -13.91 -4.95
N GLU A 265 9.08 -14.76 -5.71
CA GLU A 265 9.70 -16.02 -5.26
C GLU A 265 10.50 -15.89 -3.95
N HIS A 266 11.02 -14.70 -3.64
CA HIS A 266 11.81 -14.49 -2.44
C HIS A 266 11.17 -13.59 -1.39
N ILE A 267 10.10 -12.85 -1.70
CA ILE A 267 9.52 -11.89 -0.75
C ILE A 267 8.99 -12.60 0.49
N PHE A 268 8.08 -13.58 0.32
CA PHE A 268 7.53 -14.31 1.45
C PHE A 268 8.53 -15.29 2.07
N PRO A 269 9.32 -16.07 1.30
CA PRO A 269 10.33 -16.94 1.91
C PRO A 269 11.36 -16.20 2.76
N ASP A 270 11.87 -15.04 2.33
CA ASP A 270 12.81 -14.27 3.14
C ASP A 270 12.13 -13.62 4.34
N LEU A 271 10.88 -13.15 4.21
CA LEU A 271 10.10 -12.66 5.34
C LEU A 271 9.89 -13.75 6.40
N LEU A 272 9.50 -14.96 5.98
CA LEU A 272 9.25 -16.10 6.87
C LEU A 272 10.54 -16.61 7.51
N LYS A 273 11.62 -16.72 6.73
CA LYS A 273 12.93 -17.15 7.23
C LYS A 273 13.47 -16.22 8.31
N ASN A 274 13.31 -14.90 8.13
CA ASN A 274 13.91 -13.92 9.03
C ASN A 274 12.99 -13.55 10.20
N CYS A 275 11.67 -13.45 9.97
CA CYS A 275 10.73 -12.87 10.92
C CYS A 275 9.50 -13.73 11.24
N GLY A 276 9.35 -14.89 10.59
CA GLY A 276 8.23 -15.81 10.78
C GLY A 276 8.71 -17.25 11.02
N SER A 277 7.93 -18.21 10.51
CA SER A 277 8.28 -19.62 10.44
C SER A 277 7.98 -20.12 9.02
N PRO A 278 8.98 -20.64 8.29
CA PRO A 278 8.76 -21.27 6.99
C PRO A 278 7.74 -22.43 7.06
N GLU A 279 7.70 -23.16 8.18
CA GLU A 279 6.78 -24.29 8.38
C GLU A 279 5.32 -23.84 8.56
N LEU A 280 5.10 -22.67 9.19
CA LEU A 280 3.76 -22.12 9.39
C LEU A 280 3.29 -21.26 8.21
N GLY A 281 4.20 -20.90 7.30
CA GLY A 281 3.87 -19.94 6.24
C GLY A 281 3.31 -18.64 6.81
N LEU A 282 2.31 -18.07 6.13
CA LEU A 282 1.69 -16.80 6.55
C LEU A 282 0.90 -16.90 7.86
N ASP A 283 0.60 -18.10 8.36
CA ASP A 283 0.03 -18.29 9.71
C ASP A 283 1.02 -17.90 10.82
N SER A 284 2.28 -17.64 10.48
CA SER A 284 3.26 -16.97 11.36
C SER A 284 2.81 -15.58 11.82
N PHE A 285 1.87 -14.95 11.10
CA PHE A 285 1.41 -13.58 11.30
C PHE A 285 -0.10 -13.55 11.58
N PRO A 286 -0.55 -13.90 12.80
CA PRO A 286 -1.97 -14.04 13.12
C PRO A 286 -2.78 -12.74 13.06
N LEU A 287 -2.13 -11.56 13.04
CA LEU A 287 -2.80 -10.28 12.77
C LEU A 287 -2.87 -9.93 11.27
N GLY A 288 -2.32 -10.81 10.42
CA GLY A 288 -2.32 -10.68 8.97
C GLY A 288 -1.01 -10.12 8.41
N VAL A 289 -1.02 -10.00 7.08
CA VAL A 289 0.06 -9.45 6.27
C VAL A 289 -0.50 -8.31 5.45
N VAL A 290 0.07 -7.12 5.60
CA VAL A 290 -0.27 -5.94 4.80
C VAL A 290 0.85 -5.70 3.82
N PHE A 291 0.56 -5.88 2.53
CA PHE A 291 1.53 -5.79 1.47
C PHE A 291 1.14 -4.69 0.49
N GLY A 292 1.95 -3.63 0.43
CA GLY A 292 1.85 -2.61 -0.61
C GLY A 292 3.10 -2.59 -1.47
N ALA A 293 2.93 -2.37 -2.77
CA ALA A 293 4.05 -2.28 -3.68
C ALA A 293 3.81 -1.24 -4.76
N ASP A 294 4.89 -0.66 -5.26
CA ASP A 294 4.91 -0.21 -6.64
C ASP A 294 5.20 -1.43 -7.51
N PHE A 295 4.12 -2.04 -7.98
CA PHE A 295 4.17 -3.23 -8.83
C PHE A 295 4.81 -2.94 -10.19
N ASN A 296 4.89 -1.67 -10.63
CA ASN A 296 5.25 -1.28 -12.00
C ASN A 296 4.40 -2.00 -13.06
N GLU A 297 3.14 -2.28 -12.74
CA GLU A 297 2.15 -2.74 -13.70
C GLU A 297 1.62 -1.57 -14.51
N HIS A 298 1.38 -1.83 -15.80
CA HIS A 298 0.87 -0.85 -16.73
C HIS A 298 -0.34 -1.44 -17.43
N LEU A 299 -1.38 -0.62 -17.61
CA LEU A 299 -2.51 -1.02 -18.43
C LEU A 299 -2.04 -1.14 -19.90
N HIS A 300 -2.29 -2.30 -20.51
CA HIS A 300 -1.89 -2.54 -21.89
C HIS A 300 -2.76 -1.72 -22.86
N SER A 301 -2.14 -0.83 -23.64
CA SER A 301 -2.85 0.18 -24.45
C SER A 301 -3.79 -0.42 -25.50
N GLU A 302 -3.38 -1.51 -26.16
CA GLU A 302 -4.21 -2.17 -27.17
C GLU A 302 -5.41 -2.87 -26.53
N SER A 303 -5.19 -3.51 -25.39
CA SER A 303 -6.25 -4.19 -24.62
C SER A 303 -7.27 -3.19 -24.09
N LEU A 304 -6.81 -2.03 -23.62
CA LEU A 304 -7.68 -0.92 -23.22
C LEU A 304 -8.50 -0.39 -24.41
N SER A 305 -7.88 -0.27 -25.58
CA SER A 305 -8.59 0.17 -26.80
C SER A 305 -9.65 -0.84 -27.22
N HIS A 306 -9.34 -2.13 -27.14
CA HIS A 306 -10.29 -3.20 -27.44
C HIS A 306 -11.45 -3.22 -26.46
N LEU A 307 -11.14 -3.20 -25.15
CA LEU A 307 -12.14 -3.18 -24.08
C LEU A 307 -13.08 -1.97 -24.21
N TYR A 308 -12.54 -0.80 -24.55
CA TYR A 308 -13.35 0.39 -24.82
C TYR A 308 -14.36 0.18 -25.94
N LYS A 309 -13.93 -0.43 -27.06
CA LYS A 309 -14.80 -0.70 -28.21
C LYS A 309 -15.87 -1.74 -27.88
N THR A 310 -15.47 -2.86 -27.27
CA THR A 310 -16.41 -3.92 -26.86
C THR A 310 -17.44 -3.40 -25.88
N ALA A 311 -17.02 -2.63 -24.87
CA ALA A 311 -17.94 -2.09 -23.87
C ALA A 311 -18.87 -1.00 -24.43
N LEU A 312 -18.45 -0.24 -25.44
CA LEU A 312 -19.31 0.69 -26.16
C LEU A 312 -20.40 0.00 -26.97
N GLU A 313 -20.13 -1.20 -27.49
CA GLU A 313 -21.09 -1.97 -28.30
C GLU A 313 -22.17 -2.64 -27.42
N ASP A 314 -21.87 -2.92 -26.14
CA ASP A 314 -22.82 -3.48 -25.18
C ASP A 314 -22.95 -2.64 -23.90
N THR A 315 -23.51 -1.44 -24.04
CA THR A 315 -23.79 -0.55 -22.89
C THR A 315 -24.77 -1.14 -21.86
N SER A 316 -25.47 -2.23 -22.19
CA SER A 316 -26.38 -2.92 -21.27
C SER A 316 -25.62 -3.80 -20.27
N GLN A 317 -24.54 -4.44 -20.73
CA GLN A 317 -23.60 -5.19 -19.89
C GLN A 317 -22.59 -4.28 -19.18
N TYR A 318 -22.32 -3.09 -19.75
CA TYR A 318 -21.34 -2.12 -19.24
C TYR A 318 -21.97 -0.76 -18.90
N PRO A 319 -22.78 -0.67 -17.84
CA PRO A 319 -23.53 0.55 -17.50
C PRO A 319 -22.62 1.74 -17.14
N ALA A 320 -21.38 1.50 -16.73
CA ALA A 320 -20.36 2.53 -16.53
C ALA A 320 -20.16 3.43 -17.77
N PHE A 321 -20.27 2.88 -18.99
CA PHE A 321 -20.08 3.64 -20.22
C PHE A 321 -21.24 4.59 -20.54
N ALA A 322 -22.43 4.33 -20.01
CA ALA A 322 -23.55 5.26 -20.09
C ALA A 322 -23.33 6.52 -19.21
N ARG A 323 -22.53 6.40 -18.13
CA ARG A 323 -22.22 7.53 -17.23
C ARG A 323 -21.09 8.43 -17.74
N VAL A 324 -20.15 7.87 -18.51
CA VAL A 324 -18.87 8.53 -18.88
C VAL A 324 -18.90 9.15 -20.29
N GLN A 325 -20.08 9.46 -20.83
CA GLN A 325 -20.22 10.16 -22.11
C GLN A 325 -19.87 11.67 -22.03
N ALA A 326 -18.62 11.98 -21.71
CA ALA A 326 -18.04 13.32 -21.89
C ALA A 326 -16.56 13.29 -22.30
N ALA A 327 -16.03 12.17 -22.80
CA ALA A 327 -14.70 12.17 -23.41
C ALA A 327 -14.77 12.80 -24.81
N SER A 328 -13.85 13.74 -25.11
CA SER A 328 -13.77 14.36 -26.43
C SER A 328 -13.65 13.30 -27.51
N ALA A 329 -14.37 13.47 -28.62
CA ALA A 329 -14.34 12.52 -29.75
C ALA A 329 -12.90 12.26 -30.23
N ASP A 330 -12.03 13.26 -30.11
CA ASP A 330 -10.65 13.26 -30.59
C ASP A 330 -9.65 12.48 -29.71
N GLU A 331 -10.05 12.04 -28.51
CA GLU A 331 -9.13 11.27 -27.64
C GLU A 331 -8.98 9.80 -28.10
N PRO A 332 -7.78 9.20 -28.04
CA PRO A 332 -7.60 7.78 -28.31
C PRO A 332 -8.39 6.88 -27.35
N ASP A 333 -8.92 5.76 -27.85
CA ASP A 333 -9.79 4.83 -27.09
C ASP A 333 -9.14 4.32 -25.80
N ASN A 334 -7.84 4.01 -25.81
CA ASN A 334 -7.11 3.60 -24.60
C ASN A 334 -7.08 4.68 -23.52
N ILE A 335 -7.01 5.96 -23.91
CA ILE A 335 -7.02 7.08 -22.96
C ILE A 335 -8.42 7.26 -22.37
N LYS A 336 -9.46 7.15 -23.21
CA LYS A 336 -10.86 7.18 -22.77
C LYS A 336 -11.13 6.05 -21.77
N MET A 337 -10.66 4.84 -22.06
CA MET A 337 -10.76 3.68 -21.17
C MET A 337 -9.99 3.87 -19.86
N THR A 338 -8.78 4.41 -19.93
CA THR A 338 -7.96 4.68 -18.73
C THR A 338 -8.66 5.65 -17.79
N LYS A 339 -9.26 6.72 -18.33
CA LYS A 339 -10.06 7.68 -17.53
C LYS A 339 -11.23 6.98 -16.87
N LEU A 340 -11.97 6.16 -17.62
CA LEU A 340 -13.13 5.44 -17.10
C LEU A 340 -12.74 4.46 -15.98
N LEU A 341 -11.64 3.74 -16.11
CA LEU A 341 -11.09 2.90 -15.04
C LEU A 341 -10.61 3.74 -13.84
N THR A 342 -9.99 4.89 -14.09
CA THR A 342 -9.54 5.78 -13.00
C THR A 342 -10.72 6.35 -12.23
N GLU A 343 -11.78 6.77 -12.91
CA GLU A 343 -13.02 7.22 -12.29
C GLU A 343 -13.66 6.09 -11.46
N ALA A 344 -13.73 4.87 -12.01
CA ALA A 344 -14.20 3.69 -11.29
C ALA A 344 -13.46 3.49 -9.97
N LEU A 345 -12.13 3.58 -9.98
CA LEU A 345 -11.29 3.40 -8.80
C LEU A 345 -11.45 4.50 -7.74
N THR A 346 -12.09 5.61 -8.09
CA THR A 346 -12.37 6.72 -7.15
C THR A 346 -13.79 6.69 -6.57
N GLU A 347 -14.66 5.82 -7.08
CA GLU A 347 -16.03 5.68 -6.61
C GLU A 347 -16.11 4.83 -5.32
N PRO A 348 -17.14 5.00 -4.49
CA PRO A 348 -17.45 4.11 -3.37
C PRO A 348 -17.54 2.63 -3.78
N LEU A 349 -17.14 1.71 -2.90
CA LEU A 349 -17.13 0.26 -3.18
C LEU A 349 -18.49 -0.28 -3.64
N ASP A 350 -19.60 0.19 -3.08
CA ASP A 350 -20.96 -0.20 -3.48
C ASP A 350 -21.32 0.26 -4.91
N ILE A 351 -20.77 1.38 -5.36
CA ILE A 351 -20.91 1.88 -6.73
C ILE A 351 -20.00 1.09 -7.67
N ILE A 352 -18.78 0.77 -7.24
CA ILE A 352 -17.86 -0.11 -7.98
C ILE A 352 -18.55 -1.45 -8.24
N ASP A 353 -19.06 -2.10 -7.19
CA ASP A 353 -19.70 -3.42 -7.29
C ASP A 353 -20.95 -3.39 -8.19
N SER A 354 -21.80 -2.37 -8.07
CA SER A 354 -23.05 -2.32 -8.84
C SER A 354 -22.90 -1.84 -10.29
N THR A 355 -21.87 -1.04 -10.60
CA THR A 355 -21.76 -0.32 -11.88
C THR A 355 -20.51 -0.68 -12.69
N TYR A 356 -19.38 -0.92 -12.01
CA TYR A 356 -18.07 -1.12 -12.63
C TYR A 356 -17.58 -2.57 -12.53
N GLU A 357 -18.20 -3.42 -11.71
CA GLU A 357 -17.88 -4.84 -11.58
C GLU A 357 -17.80 -5.55 -12.94
N PRO A 358 -18.76 -5.42 -13.86
CA PRO A 358 -18.67 -6.08 -15.17
C PRO A 358 -17.43 -5.66 -15.96
N LEU A 359 -16.98 -4.42 -15.78
CA LEU A 359 -15.82 -3.86 -16.48
C LEU A 359 -14.48 -4.28 -15.86
N LEU A 360 -14.43 -4.38 -14.53
CA LEU A 360 -13.24 -4.80 -13.80
C LEU A 360 -12.99 -6.30 -13.92
N TRP A 361 -14.06 -7.07 -14.11
CA TRP A 361 -14.04 -8.54 -14.19
C TRP A 361 -14.42 -9.09 -15.55
N VAL A 362 -14.23 -8.31 -16.64
CA VAL A 362 -14.54 -8.80 -17.99
C VAL A 362 -13.93 -10.18 -18.19
N VAL A 363 -14.83 -11.15 -18.36
CA VAL A 363 -14.50 -12.52 -18.68
C VAL A 363 -13.71 -12.47 -19.98
N CYS A 364 -12.44 -12.89 -19.94
CA CYS A 364 -11.69 -13.23 -21.15
C CYS A 364 -12.32 -14.50 -21.77
N GLU A 365 -13.55 -14.41 -22.24
CA GLU A 365 -14.20 -15.50 -22.97
C GLU A 365 -13.66 -15.59 -24.40
N ASP A 366 -13.02 -14.53 -24.90
CA ASP A 366 -12.36 -14.54 -26.19
C ASP A 366 -10.83 -14.41 -26.06
N ARG A 367 -10.17 -15.50 -26.43
CA ARG A 367 -8.72 -15.64 -26.66
C ARG A 367 -8.10 -14.35 -27.26
N LEU A 368 -7.35 -13.61 -26.46
CA LEU A 368 -6.30 -12.73 -26.98
C LEU A 368 -4.98 -13.52 -27.02
N VAL A 369 -4.88 -14.36 -28.04
CA VAL A 369 -3.60 -14.89 -28.54
C VAL A 369 -3.06 -13.88 -29.55
N ALA A 370 -1.97 -13.21 -29.18
CA ALA A 370 -0.78 -13.04 -30.01
C ALA A 370 0.42 -12.73 -29.10
#